data_AF-A0A527GJI5-F1
#
_entry.id   AF-A0A527GJI5-F1
#
_cell.length_a   1.000
_cell.length_b   1.000
_cell.length_c   1.000
_cell.angle_alpha   90.00
_cell.angle_beta   90.00
_cell.angle_gamma   90.00
#
_symmetry.space_group_name_H-M   'P 1'
#
loop_
_entity.id
_entity.type
_entity.pdbx_description
1 polymer ?
#
loop_
_entity_poly.entity_id
_entity_poly.type
_entity_poly.pdbx_seq_one_letter_code
_entity_poly.pdbx_strand_id
1 'polypeptide(L)' 'MDVSTLKRDLDGLKVDDNPAIVQQKSRDFYWYSPVLKQQLDHVTGDLIVTPRNEAELIRVLAAC' A
#
# COMPACT_ATOMS: atom_id res chain seq x y z
N MET A 1 -1.69 -14.63 0.72
CA MET A 1 -1.50 -14.03 -0.61
C MET A 1 -0.02 -13.70 -0.72
N ASP A 2 0.65 -14.07 -1.81
CA ASP A 2 2.10 -13.88 -1.93
C ASP A 2 2.41 -12.53 -2.58
N VAL A 3 2.93 -11.60 -1.77
CA VAL A 3 3.33 -10.24 -2.20
C VAL A 3 4.41 -10.31 -3.29
N SER A 4 5.26 -11.34 -3.28
CA SER A 4 6.30 -11.53 -4.29
C SER A 4 5.71 -11.84 -5.66
N THR A 5 4.70 -12.70 -5.70
CA THR A 5 3.93 -13.00 -6.91
C THR A 5 3.17 -11.76 -7.39
N LEU A 6 2.51 -11.02 -6.49
CA LEU A 6 1.81 -9.79 -6.84
C LEU A 6 2.74 -8.74 -7.45
N LYS A 7 3.94 -8.54 -6.88
CA LYS A 7 4.93 -7.61 -7.44
C LYS A 7 5.32 -7.93 -8.88
N ARG A 8 5.37 -9.22 -9.24
CA ARG A 8 5.61 -9.65 -10.63
C ARG A 8 4.43 -9.32 -11.54
N ASP A 9 3.21 -9.54 -11.09
CA ASP A 9 2.01 -9.30 -11.90
C ASP A 9 1.77 -7.78 -12.14
N LEU A 10 2.30 -6.95 -11.24
CA LEU A 10 2.28 -5.49 -11.32
C LEU A 10 3.51 -4.88 -12.03
N ASP A 11 4.36 -5.69 -12.67
CA ASP A 11 5.56 -5.20 -13.34
C ASP A 11 5.27 -4.09 -14.37
N GLY A 12 6.12 -3.06 -14.40
CA GLY A 12 5.94 -1.86 -15.21
C GLY A 12 4.99 -0.80 -14.62
N LEU A 13 4.34 -1.06 -13.49
CA LEU A 13 3.60 -0.05 -12.72
C LEU A 13 4.49 0.62 -11.66
N LYS A 14 4.11 1.81 -11.20
CA LYS A 14 4.81 2.48 -10.10
C LYS A 14 4.47 1.78 -8.79
N VAL A 15 5.44 1.05 -8.26
CA VAL A 15 5.34 0.26 -7.03
C VAL A 15 6.43 0.71 -6.05
N ASP A 16 6.10 0.83 -4.77
CA ASP A 16 7.03 1.20 -3.70
C ASP A 16 6.88 0.23 -2.52
N ASP A 17 7.96 -0.48 -2.20
CA ASP A 17 8.08 -1.41 -1.08
C ASP A 17 9.11 -0.94 -0.04
N ASN A 18 9.55 0.32 -0.11
CA ASN A 18 10.44 0.87 0.90
C ASN A 18 9.69 0.94 2.24
N PRO A 19 10.18 0.29 3.31
CA PRO A 19 9.46 0.22 4.59
C PRO A 19 9.06 1.59 5.15
N ALA A 20 9.89 2.62 4.98
CA ALA A 20 9.59 3.95 5.48
C ALA A 20 8.45 4.63 4.69
N ILE A 21 8.45 4.48 3.36
CA ILE A 21 7.42 5.07 2.49
C ILE A 21 6.10 4.34 2.67
N VAL A 22 6.13 3.01 2.70
CA VAL A 22 4.94 2.18 2.94
C VAL A 22 4.33 2.51 4.30
N GLN A 23 5.14 2.59 5.37
CA GLN A 23 4.65 2.95 6.70
C GLN A 23 4.02 4.36 6.72
N GLN A 24 4.63 5.34 6.05
CA GLN A 24 4.12 6.70 5.97
C GLN A 24 2.77 6.74 5.22
N LYS A 25 2.66 6.03 4.09
CA LYS A 25 1.45 6.03 3.25
C LYS A 25 0.35 5.10 3.76
N SER A 26 0.63 4.24 4.73
CA SER A 26 -0.35 3.38 5.41
C SER A 26 -1.08 4.10 6.55
N ARG A 27 -0.71 5.34 6.86
CA ARG A 27 -1.23 6.11 8.00
C ARG A 27 -1.96 7.35 7.50
N ASP A 28 -3.15 7.59 8.04
CA ASP A 28 -3.88 8.86 7.95
C ASP A 28 -3.69 9.66 9.25
N PHE A 29 -4.59 10.59 9.57
CA PHE A 29 -4.53 11.38 10.81
C PHE A 29 -5.11 10.66 12.04
N TYR A 30 -5.16 9.31 12.08
CA TYR A 30 -5.76 8.53 13.18
C TYR A 30 -5.24 8.90 14.59
N TRP A 31 -4.01 9.40 14.71
CA TRP A 31 -3.40 9.79 15.98
C TRP A 31 -4.11 10.96 16.69
N TYR A 32 -5.06 11.64 16.04
CA TYR A 32 -5.94 12.62 16.69
C TYR A 32 -6.77 11.98 17.81
N SER A 33 -7.04 10.68 17.73
CA SER A 33 -7.61 9.90 18.84
C SER A 33 -6.50 9.15 19.57
N PRO A 34 -6.29 9.38 20.88
CA PRO A 34 -5.31 8.63 21.67
C PRO A 34 -5.57 7.11 21.66
N VAL A 35 -6.85 6.71 21.60
CA VAL A 35 -7.26 5.29 21.52
C VAL A 35 -6.82 4.69 20.18
N LEU A 36 -7.11 5.37 19.07
CA LEU A 36 -6.71 4.89 17.75
C LEU A 36 -5.20 4.90 17.58
N LYS A 37 -4.50 5.89 18.17
CA LYS A 37 -3.04 5.90 18.18
C LYS A 37 -2.49 4.60 18.75
N GLN A 38 -2.96 4.20 19.93
CA GLN A 38 -2.51 2.97 20.59
C GLN A 38 -2.88 1.72 19.80
N GLN A 39 -4.07 1.69 19.20
CA GLN A 39 -4.57 0.51 18.47
C GLN A 39 -3.90 0.32 17.12
N LEU A 40 -3.54 1.39 16.40
CA LEU A 40 -3.13 1.31 14.99
C LEU A 40 -1.63 1.57 14.76
N ASP A 41 -0.84 1.86 15.80
CA ASP A 41 0.60 2.20 15.66
C ASP A 41 1.41 1.13 14.91
N HIS A 42 1.02 -0.14 15.04
CA HIS A 42 1.68 -1.29 14.41
C HIS A 42 1.17 -1.60 12.99
N VAL A 43 0.14 -0.91 12.50
CA VAL A 43 -0.46 -1.20 11.19
C VAL A 43 0.38 -0.57 10.07
N THR A 44 0.74 -1.40 9.09
CA THR A 44 1.39 -1.00 7.85
C THR A 44 0.95 -1.93 6.73
N GLY A 45 0.87 -1.43 5.50
CA GLY A 45 0.75 -2.25 4.31
C GLY A 45 2.08 -2.93 3.95
N ASP A 46 2.03 -3.80 2.95
CA ASP A 46 3.21 -4.46 2.36
C ASP A 46 3.78 -3.67 1.17
N LEU A 47 2.94 -2.91 0.47
CA LEU A 47 3.24 -2.31 -0.82
C LEU A 47 2.37 -1.08 -1.09
N ILE A 48 2.92 -0.09 -1.80
CA ILE A 48 2.16 1.03 -2.37
C ILE A 48 2.21 0.93 -3.89
N VAL A 49 1.04 1.01 -4.54
CA VAL A 49 0.91 1.06 -6.00
C VAL A 49 0.29 2.39 -6.40
N THR A 50 0.90 3.11 -7.36
CA THR A 50 0.40 4.41 -7.85
C THR A 50 0.07 4.32 -9.33
N PRO A 51 -1.13 3.88 -9.72
CA PRO A 51 -1.55 3.86 -11.13
C PRO A 51 -1.66 5.28 -11.68
N ARG A 52 -1.27 5.46 -12.94
CA ARG A 52 -1.28 6.78 -13.62
C ARG A 52 -2.60 7.08 -14.31
N ASN A 53 -3.38 6.06 -14.61
CA ASN A 53 -4.65 6.13 -15.34
C ASN A 53 -5.55 4.94 -14.97
N GLU A 54 -6.78 4.97 -15.49
CA GLU A 54 -7.79 3.95 -15.21
C GLU A 54 -7.41 2.56 -15.72
N ALA A 55 -6.75 2.44 -16.87
CA ALA A 55 -6.33 1.15 -17.40
C ALA A 55 -5.29 0.47 -16.49
N GLU A 56 -4.35 1.24 -15.94
CA GLU A 56 -3.43 0.74 -14.92
C GLU A 56 -4.15 0.38 -13.62
N LEU A 57 -5.12 1.19 -13.17
CA LEU A 57 -5.92 0.89 -11.98
C LEU A 57 -6.67 -0.44 -12.13
N ILE A 58 -7.32 -0.67 -13.27
CA ILE A 58 -8.02 -1.94 -13.57
C ILE A 58 -7.05 -3.11 -13.51
N ARG A 59 -5.84 -2.96 -14.09
CA ARG A 59 -4.79 -3.99 -14.01
C ARG A 59 -4.39 -4.29 -12.56
N VAL A 60 -4.24 -3.28 -11.71
CA VAL A 60 -3.94 -3.46 -10.28
C VAL A 60 -5.05 -4.26 -9.60
N LEU A 61 -6.30 -3.84 -9.78
CA LEU A 61 -7.46 -4.48 -9.14
C LEU A 61 -7.68 -5.92 -9.61
N ALA A 62 -7.31 -6.26 -10.86
CA ALA A 62 -7.41 -7.61 -11.38
C ALA A 62 -6.34 -8.57 -10.82
N ALA A 63 -5.22 -8.04 -10.30
CA ALA A 63 -4.12 -8.82 -9.75
C ALA A 63 -4.23 -9.06 -8.23
N CYS A 64 -5.03 -8.26 -7.52
CA CYS A 64 -5.26 -8.34 -6.07
C CYS A 64 -6.49 -9.19 -5.72
#